data_AF-A0A838EYL7-F1
#
_entry.id   AF-A0A838EYL7-F1
#
_cell.length_a   1.000
_cell.length_b   1.000
_cell.length_c   1.000
_cell.angle_alpha   90.00
_cell.angle_beta   90.00
_cell.angle_gamma   90.00
#
_symmetry.space_group_name_H-M   'P 1'
#
loop_
_entity.id
_entity.type
_entity.pdbx_description
1 polymer ?
#
loop_
_entity_poly.entity_id
_entity_poly.type
_entity_poly.pdbx_seq_one_letter_code
_entity_poly.pdbx_strand_id
1 'polypeptide(L)'
;MFRLTLLALLALVSISAFAQERSVEGFNNRFNLVKNDEGKVTVIKLKRATRFFTIKPFIEQLKNDLLGQQSAMKNISEAELDQMLIDLGMNPYALHHEDGAEEARNFKESILNVSNIDVEAAFTDLDKADFWTEFQRRLNEAMLFLDPSVVANLEDSRFFYKKAVTHAVVVWALNEAKKHFSNIPILNIASFVIVRVHDMMLEQRHFAHNMMLHYFETVKEGKLGMTKLEVDRAVSSIYEYRIEATNIFESNRANANWASYGMNNFYNVIRAGNSTVNAWGDPLSARAFSGIKKLNFAFASVTHEGARKIYHLHHKAHMFSGKPSLAYDYSKPKRVKQLRSLLNIGGVALGFLKLPDFIKTNADKFMKSIYVQQVRTEGGLIGYFESTGDTAMMKTVFAQRSNLYIIE
;
A
#
# COMPACT_ATOMS: atom_id res chain seq x y z
N MET A 1 -49.10 3.68 -35.92
CA MET A 1 -48.03 2.68 -35.78
C MET A 1 -46.62 3.27 -35.88
N PHE A 2 -46.30 4.10 -36.88
CA PHE A 2 -44.94 4.64 -37.09
C PHE A 2 -44.32 5.42 -35.91
N ARG A 3 -45.12 6.13 -35.10
CA ARG A 3 -44.62 6.87 -33.92
C ARG A 3 -44.20 5.97 -32.74
N LEU A 4 -44.83 4.80 -32.59
CA LEU A 4 -44.50 3.84 -31.53
C LEU A 4 -43.24 3.03 -31.86
N THR A 5 -43.00 2.73 -33.14
CA THR A 5 -41.76 2.09 -33.60
C THR A 5 -40.55 3.02 -33.47
N LEU A 6 -40.72 4.32 -33.71
CA LEU A 6 -39.63 5.31 -33.57
C LEU A 6 -39.25 5.53 -32.09
N LEU A 7 -40.24 5.56 -31.18
CA LEU A 7 -40.02 5.65 -29.73
C LEU A 7 -39.36 4.40 -29.16
N ALA A 8 -39.70 3.20 -29.68
CA ALA A 8 -39.03 1.96 -29.30
C ALA A 8 -37.57 1.90 -29.81
N LEU A 9 -37.29 2.42 -31.01
CA LEU A 9 -35.91 2.54 -31.51
C LEU A 9 -35.08 3.56 -30.72
N LEU A 10 -35.65 4.71 -30.36
CA LEU A 10 -35.00 5.72 -29.53
C LEU A 10 -34.77 5.23 -28.09
N ALA A 11 -35.66 4.39 -27.55
CA ALA A 11 -35.49 3.71 -26.26
C ALA A 11 -34.38 2.62 -26.32
N LEU A 12 -34.23 1.93 -27.46
CA LEU A 12 -33.15 0.95 -27.66
C LEU A 12 -31.78 1.62 -27.84
N VAL A 13 -31.70 2.82 -28.43
CA VAL A 13 -30.44 3.56 -28.56
C VAL A 13 -30.05 4.24 -27.23
N SER A 14 -30.99 4.62 -26.38
CA SER A 14 -30.72 5.29 -25.09
C SER A 14 -30.34 4.36 -23.92
N ILE A 15 -30.42 3.04 -24.09
CA ILE A 15 -29.92 2.05 -23.10
C ILE A 15 -28.49 1.58 -23.44
N SER A 16 -27.86 2.16 -24.48
CA SER A 16 -26.42 2.12 -24.64
C SER A 16 -25.75 3.06 -23.62
N ALA A 17 -26.01 2.86 -22.32
CA ALA A 17 -25.08 3.30 -21.32
C ALA A 17 -23.74 2.66 -21.70
N PHE A 18 -22.81 3.48 -22.19
CA PHE A 18 -21.45 3.07 -22.47
C PHE A 18 -20.91 2.42 -21.20
N ALA A 19 -21.06 1.10 -21.08
CA ALA A 19 -20.18 0.27 -20.30
C ALA A 19 -18.85 0.39 -21.02
N GLN A 20 -18.14 1.47 -20.71
CA GLN A 20 -16.84 1.77 -21.29
C GLN A 20 -16.00 0.53 -21.04
N GLU A 21 -15.73 -0.20 -22.12
CA GLU A 21 -15.06 -1.47 -22.04
C GLU A 21 -13.70 -1.21 -21.40
N ARG A 22 -13.45 -1.85 -20.25
CA ARG A 22 -12.20 -1.62 -19.51
C ARG A 22 -11.05 -2.12 -20.36
N SER A 23 -10.06 -1.26 -20.58
CA SER A 23 -8.90 -1.60 -21.39
C SER A 23 -8.06 -2.67 -20.69
N VAL A 24 -7.67 -3.69 -21.46
CA VAL A 24 -6.71 -4.74 -21.06
C VAL A 24 -5.26 -4.25 -21.22
N GLU A 25 -5.05 -3.15 -21.92
CA GLU A 25 -3.72 -2.68 -22.31
C GLU A 25 -2.80 -2.49 -21.10
N GLY A 26 -3.30 -1.90 -20.01
CA GLY A 26 -2.52 -1.75 -18.77
C GLY A 26 -2.10 -3.09 -18.15
N PHE A 27 -2.97 -4.11 -18.20
CA PHE A 27 -2.62 -5.45 -17.76
C PHE A 27 -1.51 -6.03 -18.64
N ASN A 28 -1.67 -5.98 -19.97
CA ASN A 28 -0.69 -6.50 -20.92
C ASN A 28 0.64 -5.74 -20.87
N ASN A 29 0.66 -4.46 -20.53
CA ASN A 29 1.88 -3.67 -20.40
C ASN A 29 2.68 -4.02 -19.14
N ARG A 30 2.02 -4.55 -18.10
CA ARG A 30 2.63 -4.81 -16.79
C ARG A 30 2.89 -6.28 -16.52
N PHE A 31 2.03 -7.16 -17.00
CA PHE A 31 2.04 -8.58 -16.69
C PHE A 31 2.38 -9.41 -17.92
N ASN A 32 3.16 -10.47 -17.69
CA ASN A 32 3.49 -11.49 -18.66
C ASN A 32 2.91 -12.83 -18.20
N LEU A 33 2.11 -13.46 -19.05
CA LEU A 33 1.57 -14.78 -18.82
C LEU A 33 2.55 -15.81 -19.36
N VAL A 34 3.14 -16.61 -18.47
CA VAL A 34 4.00 -17.73 -18.83
C VAL A 34 3.10 -18.94 -19.03
N LYS A 35 3.17 -19.52 -20.23
CA LYS A 35 2.38 -20.68 -20.62
C LYS A 35 3.26 -21.92 -20.74
N ASN A 36 2.72 -23.09 -20.43
CA ASN A 36 3.35 -24.37 -20.72
C ASN A 36 3.09 -24.79 -22.19
N ASP A 37 3.60 -25.96 -22.56
CA ASP A 37 3.48 -26.51 -23.93
C ASP A 37 2.02 -26.78 -24.34
N GLU A 38 1.11 -26.93 -23.38
CA GLU A 38 -0.34 -27.07 -23.61
C GLU A 38 -1.06 -25.72 -23.76
N GLY A 39 -0.34 -24.61 -23.67
CA GLY A 39 -0.90 -23.26 -23.74
C GLY A 39 -1.60 -22.78 -22.45
N LYS A 40 -1.50 -23.53 -21.35
CA LYS A 40 -2.05 -23.15 -20.04
C LYS A 40 -1.10 -22.21 -19.31
N VAL A 41 -1.65 -21.20 -18.67
CA VAL A 41 -0.89 -20.26 -17.84
C VAL A 41 -0.44 -20.97 -16.57
N THR A 42 0.87 -20.99 -16.33
CA THR A 42 1.48 -21.59 -15.14
C THR A 42 1.94 -20.53 -14.15
N VAL A 43 2.44 -19.40 -14.64
CA VAL A 43 2.99 -18.32 -13.83
C VAL A 43 2.63 -16.97 -14.44
N ILE A 44 2.33 -15.99 -13.59
CA ILE A 44 2.19 -14.58 -13.97
C ILE A 44 3.38 -13.83 -13.42
N LYS A 45 4.09 -13.13 -14.31
CA LYS A 45 5.27 -12.32 -13.96
C LYS A 45 5.04 -10.84 -14.25
N LEU A 46 5.67 -9.97 -13.48
CA LEU A 46 5.86 -8.58 -13.85
C LEU A 46 6.85 -8.47 -15.02
N LYS A 47 6.48 -7.70 -16.04
CA LYS A 47 7.39 -7.33 -17.14
C LYS A 47 8.55 -6.48 -16.65
N ARG A 48 8.30 -5.63 -15.65
CA ARG A 48 9.29 -4.79 -14.97
C ARG A 48 9.21 -5.03 -13.47
N ALA A 49 10.30 -5.51 -12.88
CA ALA A 49 10.41 -5.68 -11.45
C ALA A 49 11.83 -5.32 -11.01
N THR A 50 11.94 -4.63 -9.87
CA THR A 50 13.20 -4.44 -9.16
C THR A 50 13.73 -5.81 -8.75
N ARG A 51 14.86 -6.23 -9.35
CA ARG A 51 15.53 -7.50 -9.04
C ARG A 51 16.67 -7.35 -8.04
N PHE A 52 17.27 -6.16 -8.03
CA PHE A 52 18.36 -5.79 -7.17
C PHE A 52 17.95 -4.56 -6.38
N PHE A 53 17.98 -4.69 -5.07
CA PHE A 53 17.64 -3.61 -4.15
C PHE A 53 18.92 -2.95 -3.70
N THR A 54 18.94 -1.62 -3.74
CA THR A 54 20.05 -0.80 -3.30
C THR A 54 19.63 0.01 -2.08
N ILE A 55 20.34 -0.16 -0.97
CA ILE A 55 19.94 0.43 0.32
C ILE A 55 20.42 1.89 0.42
N LYS A 56 21.60 2.19 -0.13
CA LYS A 56 22.23 3.51 -0.03
C LYS A 56 21.34 4.66 -0.51
N PRO A 57 20.68 4.60 -1.69
CA PRO A 57 19.77 5.67 -2.12
C PRO A 57 18.62 5.93 -1.14
N PHE A 58 18.13 4.89 -0.46
CA PHE A 58 17.09 5.06 0.54
C PHE A 58 17.62 5.74 1.81
N ILE A 59 18.82 5.37 2.29
CA ILE A 59 19.47 6.06 3.41
C ILE A 59 19.70 7.54 3.08
N GLU A 60 20.20 7.84 1.89
CA GLU A 60 20.41 9.22 1.42
C GLU A 60 19.09 9.99 1.32
N GLN A 61 18.02 9.36 0.82
CA GLN A 61 16.70 9.97 0.82
C GLN A 61 16.23 10.30 2.24
N LEU A 62 16.35 9.38 3.20
CA LEU A 62 15.96 9.64 4.59
C LEU A 62 16.74 10.79 5.22
N LYS A 63 18.06 10.87 4.95
CA LYS A 63 18.91 11.99 5.38
C LYS A 63 18.36 13.31 4.84
N ASN A 64 18.13 13.37 3.54
CA ASN A 64 17.65 14.58 2.86
C ASN A 64 16.25 14.98 3.31
N ASP A 65 15.35 14.00 3.51
CA ASP A 65 14.00 14.23 4.02
C ASP A 65 14.05 14.83 5.43
N LEU A 66 14.92 14.33 6.32
CA LEU A 66 15.11 14.90 7.66
C LEU A 66 15.69 16.31 7.64
N LEU A 67 16.73 16.57 6.85
CA LEU A 67 17.31 17.92 6.69
C LEU A 67 16.29 18.91 6.11
N GLY A 68 15.50 18.46 5.14
CA GLY A 68 14.39 19.22 4.58
C GLY A 68 13.35 19.57 5.64
N GLN A 69 12.99 18.62 6.51
CA GLN A 69 12.06 18.90 7.60
C GLN A 69 12.66 19.80 8.68
N GLN A 70 13.94 19.67 9.03
CA GLN A 70 14.59 20.62 9.93
C GLN A 70 14.49 22.06 9.40
N SER A 71 14.61 22.22 8.09
CA SER A 71 14.48 23.52 7.42
C SER A 71 13.02 24.00 7.41
N ALA A 72 12.06 23.11 7.15
CA ALA A 72 10.63 23.45 7.16
C ALA A 72 10.11 23.80 8.56
N MET A 73 10.52 23.03 9.58
CA MET A 73 10.11 23.21 10.98
C MET A 73 10.61 24.51 11.60
N LYS A 74 11.66 25.14 11.05
CA LYS A 74 12.07 26.50 11.47
C LYS A 74 11.02 27.57 11.16
N ASN A 75 10.17 27.33 10.16
CA ASN A 75 9.22 28.30 9.63
C ASN A 75 7.76 27.93 9.86
N ILE A 76 7.48 26.74 10.40
CA ILE A 76 6.13 26.28 10.73
C ILE A 76 5.90 26.51 12.21
N SER A 77 4.85 27.26 12.53
CA SER A 77 4.39 27.43 13.90
C SER A 77 3.79 26.12 14.44
N GLU A 78 3.84 25.93 15.75
CA GLU A 78 3.23 24.75 16.38
C GLU A 78 1.73 24.64 16.08
N ALA A 79 1.02 25.77 15.98
CA ALA A 79 -0.39 25.82 15.61
C ALA A 79 -0.64 25.34 14.17
N GLU A 80 0.24 25.65 13.22
CA GLU A 80 0.17 25.14 11.86
C GLU A 80 0.45 23.63 11.81
N LEU A 81 1.39 23.14 12.60
CA LEU A 81 1.63 21.70 12.76
C LEU A 81 0.39 21.01 13.34
N ASP A 82 -0.22 21.58 14.37
CA ASP A 82 -1.43 21.04 15.00
C ASP A 82 -2.58 20.95 14.01
N GLN A 83 -2.84 22.03 13.27
CA GLN A 83 -3.89 22.03 12.26
C GLN A 83 -3.60 20.99 11.17
N MET A 84 -2.34 20.83 10.78
CA MET A 84 -1.94 19.80 9.83
C MET A 84 -2.20 18.39 10.40
N LEU A 85 -1.83 18.11 11.64
CA LEU A 85 -2.09 16.81 12.26
C LEU A 85 -3.60 16.54 12.38
N ILE A 86 -4.39 17.52 12.82
CA ILE A 86 -5.84 17.43 12.93
C ILE A 86 -6.49 17.19 11.57
N ASP A 87 -6.08 17.93 10.54
CA ASP A 87 -6.50 17.71 9.15
C ASP A 87 -6.18 16.28 8.71
N LEU A 88 -5.05 15.73 9.14
CA LEU A 88 -4.64 14.36 8.84
C LEU A 88 -5.36 13.31 9.68
N GLY A 89 -6.29 13.72 10.55
CA GLY A 89 -7.05 12.85 11.43
C GLY A 89 -6.28 12.44 12.69
N MET A 90 -5.13 13.05 12.96
CA MET A 90 -4.31 12.83 14.15
C MET A 90 -4.52 14.02 15.08
N ASN A 91 -5.47 13.94 16.02
CA ASN A 91 -5.70 15.04 16.96
C ASN A 91 -4.91 14.83 18.25
N PRO A 92 -3.80 15.57 18.49
CA PRO A 92 -2.99 15.41 19.71
C PRO A 92 -3.69 15.94 20.99
N TYR A 93 -4.79 16.68 20.81
CA TYR A 93 -5.59 17.29 21.88
C TYR A 93 -6.94 16.63 22.13
N ALA A 94 -7.22 15.56 21.40
CA ALA A 94 -8.39 14.74 21.64
C ALA A 94 -8.42 14.28 23.11
N LEU A 95 -9.61 14.26 23.72
CA LEU A 95 -9.78 13.84 25.12
C LEU A 95 -9.17 12.44 25.30
N HIS A 96 -8.66 12.10 26.48
CA HIS A 96 -8.01 10.80 26.75
C HIS A 96 -8.86 9.55 26.43
N HIS A 97 -10.15 9.73 26.15
CA HIS A 97 -11.10 8.68 25.74
C HIS A 97 -11.35 8.63 24.22
N GLU A 98 -10.79 9.56 23.44
CA GLU A 98 -10.81 9.53 21.99
C GLU A 98 -9.60 8.75 21.47
N ASP A 99 -9.88 7.79 20.61
CA ASP A 99 -8.92 6.75 20.26
C ASP A 99 -7.72 7.32 19.46
N GLY A 100 -6.49 7.23 20.02
CA GLY A 100 -5.22 7.56 19.34
C GLY A 100 -4.59 8.92 19.69
N ALA A 101 -5.13 9.64 20.68
CA ALA A 101 -4.63 10.98 21.08
C ALA A 101 -3.18 10.96 21.61
N GLU A 102 -2.82 9.93 22.38
CA GLU A 102 -1.48 9.78 22.95
C GLU A 102 -0.44 9.50 21.86
N GLU A 103 -0.75 8.61 20.92
CA GLU A 103 0.10 8.32 19.77
C GLU A 103 0.28 9.54 18.86
N ALA A 104 -0.80 10.31 18.64
CA ALA A 104 -0.72 11.57 17.90
C ALA A 104 0.18 12.60 18.62
N ARG A 105 0.15 12.65 19.95
CA ARG A 105 1.03 13.52 20.75
C ARG A 105 2.49 13.07 20.69
N ASN A 106 2.76 11.78 20.87
CA ASN A 106 4.11 11.23 20.74
C ASN A 106 4.67 11.46 19.32
N PHE A 107 3.82 11.34 18.29
CA PHE A 107 4.18 11.68 16.93
C PHE A 107 4.51 13.18 16.79
N LYS A 108 3.66 14.08 17.29
CA LYS A 108 3.92 15.52 17.30
C LYS A 108 5.27 15.85 17.97
N GLU A 109 5.51 15.32 19.15
CA GLU A 109 6.76 15.52 19.89
C GLU A 109 7.98 15.03 19.10
N SER A 110 7.85 13.90 18.39
CA SER A 110 8.92 13.41 17.53
C SER A 110 9.25 14.37 16.40
N ILE A 111 8.23 14.97 15.77
CA ILE A 111 8.40 15.94 14.68
C ILE A 111 9.03 17.24 15.21
N LEU A 112 8.56 17.75 16.35
CA LEU A 112 9.13 18.94 16.97
C LEU A 112 10.60 18.73 17.36
N ASN A 113 10.94 17.54 17.84
CA ASN A 113 12.31 17.21 18.21
C ASN A 113 13.26 17.05 17.02
N VAL A 114 12.77 16.96 15.77
CA VAL A 114 13.63 16.85 14.57
C VAL A 114 14.66 17.97 14.51
N SER A 115 14.27 19.19 14.92
CA SER A 115 15.15 20.37 14.96
C SER A 115 16.37 20.22 15.88
N ASN A 116 16.30 19.36 16.89
CA ASN A 116 17.37 19.14 17.88
C ASN A 116 18.32 18.00 17.49
N ILE A 117 18.08 17.34 16.36
CA ILE A 117 18.86 16.18 15.91
C ILE A 117 20.06 16.67 15.09
N ASP A 118 21.27 16.21 15.41
CA ASP A 118 22.40 16.34 14.49
C ASP A 118 22.31 15.26 13.41
N VAL A 119 21.56 15.58 12.34
CA VAL A 119 21.29 14.64 11.24
C VAL A 119 22.58 14.28 10.49
N GLU A 120 23.50 15.24 10.32
CA GLU A 120 24.76 15.01 9.61
C GLU A 120 25.66 14.04 10.39
N ALA A 121 25.86 14.28 11.69
CA ALA A 121 26.62 13.37 12.53
C ALA A 121 25.98 11.98 12.60
N ALA A 122 24.65 11.91 12.78
CA ALA A 122 23.95 10.65 12.88
C ALA A 122 24.07 9.79 11.63
N PHE A 123 23.96 10.39 10.43
CA PHE A 123 24.08 9.65 9.17
C PHE A 123 25.53 9.34 8.81
N THR A 124 26.49 10.12 9.30
CA THR A 124 27.92 9.77 9.20
C THR A 124 28.23 8.51 10.03
N ASP A 125 27.70 8.43 11.26
CA ASP A 125 27.85 7.24 12.10
C ASP A 125 27.11 6.02 11.56
N LEU A 126 25.98 6.26 10.88
CA LEU A 126 25.19 5.24 10.21
C LEU A 126 25.92 4.64 8.99
N ASP A 127 26.80 5.39 8.32
CA ASP A 127 27.49 4.99 7.09
C ASP A 127 28.62 3.97 7.33
N LYS A 128 28.24 2.79 7.82
CA LYS A 128 29.10 1.61 7.94
C LYS A 128 28.99 0.80 6.65
N ALA A 129 29.80 1.16 5.65
CA ALA A 129 29.76 0.59 4.31
C ALA A 129 29.71 -0.96 4.29
N ASP A 130 30.50 -1.62 5.14
CA ASP A 130 30.56 -3.09 5.21
C ASP A 130 29.23 -3.72 5.66
N PHE A 131 28.59 -3.14 6.68
CA PHE A 131 27.31 -3.64 7.19
C PHE A 131 26.21 -3.55 6.12
N TRP A 132 26.06 -2.37 5.49
CA TRP A 132 25.02 -2.15 4.49
C TRP A 132 25.26 -2.97 3.23
N THR A 133 26.52 -3.14 2.81
CA THR A 133 26.88 -3.96 1.66
C THR A 133 26.53 -5.43 1.91
N GLU A 134 26.86 -5.96 3.09
CA GLU A 134 26.55 -7.35 3.44
C GLU A 134 25.04 -7.59 3.60
N PHE A 135 24.32 -6.66 4.24
CA PHE A 135 22.86 -6.74 4.33
C PHE A 135 22.21 -6.71 2.94
N GLN A 136 22.63 -5.79 2.07
CA GLN A 136 22.16 -5.72 0.69
C GLN A 136 22.44 -7.01 -0.08
N ARG A 137 23.63 -7.60 0.07
CA ARG A 137 24.00 -8.86 -0.59
C ARG A 137 23.08 -10.01 -0.17
N ARG A 138 22.95 -10.26 1.14
CA ARG A 138 22.08 -11.33 1.67
C ARG A 138 20.63 -11.15 1.30
N LEU A 139 20.16 -9.90 1.30
CA LEU A 139 18.81 -9.57 0.93
C LEU A 139 18.54 -9.87 -0.55
N ASN A 140 19.45 -9.47 -1.44
CA ASN A 140 19.36 -9.79 -2.87
C ASN A 140 19.44 -11.30 -3.13
N GLU A 141 20.29 -12.04 -2.40
CA GLU A 141 20.35 -13.50 -2.47
C GLU A 141 19.03 -14.15 -2.07
N ALA A 142 18.42 -13.74 -0.96
CA ALA A 142 17.11 -14.22 -0.54
C ALA A 142 16.01 -13.91 -1.59
N MET A 143 16.11 -12.77 -2.28
CA MET A 143 15.17 -12.40 -3.34
C MET A 143 15.32 -13.22 -4.61
N LEU A 144 16.52 -13.66 -4.95
CA LEU A 144 16.72 -14.56 -6.10
C LEU A 144 15.94 -15.86 -5.93
N PHE A 145 15.86 -16.41 -4.70
CA PHE A 145 15.02 -17.58 -4.42
C PHE A 145 13.53 -17.31 -4.64
N LEU A 146 13.08 -16.09 -4.34
CA LEU A 146 11.69 -15.67 -4.47
C LEU A 146 11.25 -15.37 -5.90
N ASP A 147 12.19 -15.09 -6.82
CA ASP A 147 11.96 -14.42 -8.11
C ASP A 147 11.01 -13.22 -7.95
N PRO A 148 11.52 -11.98 -7.74
CA PRO A 148 10.68 -10.81 -7.48
C PRO A 148 9.71 -10.50 -8.63
N SER A 149 9.95 -11.04 -9.83
CA SER A 149 9.04 -10.86 -10.95
C SER A 149 7.80 -11.75 -10.83
N VAL A 150 7.85 -12.88 -10.13
CA VAL A 150 6.70 -13.77 -9.98
C VAL A 150 5.68 -13.15 -9.03
N VAL A 151 4.48 -12.89 -9.55
CA VAL A 151 3.35 -12.35 -8.81
C VAL A 151 2.24 -13.36 -8.61
N ALA A 152 2.12 -14.38 -9.45
CA ALA A 152 1.25 -15.53 -9.17
C ALA A 152 1.87 -16.80 -9.75
N ASN A 153 1.79 -17.90 -9.00
CA ASN A 153 2.08 -19.24 -9.47
C ASN A 153 0.80 -20.06 -9.39
N LEU A 154 0.32 -20.58 -10.52
CA LEU A 154 -0.96 -21.26 -10.62
C LEU A 154 -0.84 -22.77 -10.31
N GLU A 155 0.37 -23.32 -10.28
CA GLU A 155 0.64 -24.75 -10.14
C GLU A 155 1.10 -25.15 -8.72
N ASP A 156 1.96 -24.36 -8.08
CA ASP A 156 2.41 -24.62 -6.70
C ASP A 156 1.63 -23.73 -5.72
N SER A 157 0.66 -24.35 -5.05
CA SER A 157 -0.18 -23.75 -4.00
C SER A 157 0.59 -23.33 -2.74
N ARG A 158 1.89 -23.64 -2.65
CA ARG A 158 2.77 -23.26 -1.53
C ARG A 158 3.99 -22.48 -1.99
N PHE A 159 3.96 -21.93 -3.20
CA PHE A 159 5.12 -21.28 -3.81
C PHE A 159 5.67 -20.17 -2.92
N PHE A 160 4.81 -19.31 -2.37
CA PHE A 160 5.27 -18.19 -1.55
C PHE A 160 5.52 -18.58 -0.10
N TYR A 161 4.69 -19.46 0.48
CA TYR A 161 4.87 -19.94 1.85
C TYR A 161 6.24 -20.61 2.05
N LYS A 162 6.67 -21.45 1.11
CA LYS A 162 7.99 -22.11 1.15
C LYS A 162 9.17 -21.14 1.02
N LYS A 163 8.95 -19.92 0.52
CA LYS A 163 10.00 -18.98 0.11
C LYS A 163 10.10 -17.73 0.98
N ALA A 164 9.53 -17.72 2.18
CA ALA A 164 9.60 -16.61 3.16
C ALA A 164 11.02 -16.36 3.77
N VAL A 165 12.08 -16.59 3.00
CA VAL A 165 13.50 -16.54 3.42
C VAL A 165 13.94 -15.14 3.84
N THR A 166 13.29 -14.09 3.34
CA THR A 166 13.64 -12.69 3.67
C THR A 166 13.50 -12.37 5.14
N HIS A 167 12.59 -13.03 5.87
CA HIS A 167 12.42 -12.80 7.31
C HIS A 167 13.69 -13.18 8.09
N ALA A 168 14.33 -14.29 7.72
CA ALA A 168 15.59 -14.72 8.34
C ALA A 168 16.71 -13.69 8.10
N VAL A 169 16.75 -13.06 6.93
CA VAL A 169 17.72 -12.01 6.61
C VAL A 169 17.49 -10.77 7.47
N VAL A 170 16.23 -10.36 7.68
CA VAL A 170 15.89 -9.21 8.55
C VAL A 170 16.30 -9.48 9.99
N VAL A 171 15.96 -10.66 10.53
CA VAL A 171 16.34 -11.04 11.90
C VAL A 171 17.85 -11.05 12.07
N TRP A 172 18.59 -11.60 11.11
CA TRP A 172 20.05 -11.55 11.09
C TRP A 172 20.56 -10.09 11.08
N ALA A 173 20.03 -9.24 10.20
CA ALA A 173 20.48 -7.86 10.05
C ALA A 173 20.25 -7.03 11.33
N LEU A 174 19.11 -7.23 12.00
CA LEU A 174 18.82 -6.59 13.29
C LEU A 174 19.79 -7.03 14.39
N ASN A 175 20.18 -8.31 14.40
CA ASN A 175 21.16 -8.82 15.36
C ASN A 175 22.57 -8.31 15.08
N GLU A 176 22.98 -8.21 13.82
CA GLU A 176 24.26 -7.60 13.45
C GLU A 176 24.26 -6.09 13.72
N ALA A 177 23.17 -5.37 13.45
CA ALA A 177 23.06 -3.94 13.76
C ALA A 177 23.34 -3.65 15.23
N LYS A 178 22.85 -4.49 16.17
CA LYS A 178 23.14 -4.35 17.60
C LYS A 178 24.63 -4.47 17.95
N LYS A 179 25.41 -5.20 17.14
CA LYS A 179 26.86 -5.36 17.32
C LYS A 179 27.64 -4.19 16.72
N HIS A 180 27.16 -3.66 15.59
CA HIS A 180 27.83 -2.59 14.84
C HIS A 180 27.49 -1.18 15.32
N PHE A 181 26.30 -0.97 15.89
CA PHE A 181 25.82 0.34 16.32
C PHE A 181 25.58 0.34 17.84
N SER A 182 26.54 0.87 18.60
CA SER A 182 26.47 0.97 20.07
C SER A 182 25.64 2.17 20.56
N ASN A 183 25.48 3.20 19.72
CA ASN A 183 24.68 4.38 20.01
C ASN A 183 23.20 4.08 19.73
N ILE A 184 22.35 4.13 20.77
CA ILE A 184 20.93 3.73 20.72
C ILE A 184 20.15 4.47 19.61
N PRO A 185 20.20 5.81 19.50
CA PRO A 185 19.65 6.53 18.36
C PRO A 185 20.06 5.97 16.99
N ILE A 186 21.35 5.70 16.78
CA ILE A 186 21.86 5.19 15.50
C ILE A 186 21.36 3.77 15.23
N LEU A 187 21.36 2.91 16.25
CA LEU A 187 20.80 1.57 16.19
C LEU A 187 19.30 1.60 15.84
N ASN A 188 18.54 2.56 16.38
CA ASN A 188 17.12 2.70 16.07
C ASN A 188 16.91 3.11 14.60
N ILE A 189 17.72 4.03 14.07
CA ILE A 189 17.68 4.40 12.64
C ILE A 189 18.04 3.20 11.78
N ALA A 190 19.12 2.48 12.11
CA ALA A 190 19.54 1.29 11.38
C ALA A 190 18.42 0.23 11.37
N SER A 191 17.81 -0.02 12.51
CA SER A 191 16.67 -0.95 12.65
C SER A 191 15.47 -0.50 11.81
N PHE A 192 15.15 0.79 11.82
CA PHE A 192 14.11 1.36 10.97
C PHE A 192 14.41 1.15 9.49
N VAL A 193 15.65 1.44 9.04
CA VAL A 193 16.06 1.25 7.64
C VAL A 193 15.94 -0.21 7.22
N ILE A 194 16.43 -1.15 8.05
CA ILE A 194 16.37 -2.60 7.79
C ILE A 194 14.93 -3.05 7.58
N VAL A 195 14.05 -2.72 8.53
CA VAL A 195 12.63 -3.11 8.48
C VAL A 195 11.92 -2.43 7.32
N ARG A 196 12.16 -1.13 7.11
CA ARG A 196 11.46 -0.36 6.07
C ARG A 196 11.87 -0.81 4.66
N VAL A 197 13.14 -1.13 4.43
CA VAL A 197 13.58 -1.69 3.14
C VAL A 197 12.88 -3.02 2.88
N HIS A 198 12.83 -3.91 3.87
CA HIS A 198 12.11 -5.18 3.75
C HIS A 198 10.61 -4.97 3.46
N ASP A 199 9.95 -4.08 4.21
CA ASP A 199 8.54 -3.73 3.99
C ASP A 199 8.29 -3.20 2.57
N MET A 200 9.15 -2.30 2.08
CA MET A 200 9.03 -1.73 0.74
C MET A 200 9.18 -2.79 -0.36
N MET A 201 10.00 -3.81 -0.15
CA MET A 201 10.11 -4.94 -1.08
C MET A 201 8.83 -5.76 -1.13
N LEU A 202 8.25 -6.08 0.04
CA LEU A 202 6.99 -6.81 0.11
C LEU A 202 5.81 -5.99 -0.44
N GLU A 203 5.83 -4.67 -0.22
CA GLU A 203 4.85 -3.72 -0.76
C GLU A 203 4.81 -3.75 -2.29
N GLN A 204 5.95 -3.91 -2.99
CA GLN A 204 5.97 -3.99 -4.45
C GLN A 204 5.09 -5.13 -4.98
N ARG A 205 5.20 -6.32 -4.36
CA ARG A 205 4.39 -7.47 -4.76
C ARG A 205 2.92 -7.29 -4.37
N HIS A 206 2.65 -6.81 -3.15
CA HIS A 206 1.26 -6.51 -2.74
C HIS A 206 0.59 -5.47 -3.65
N PHE A 207 1.35 -4.47 -4.08
CA PHE A 207 0.88 -3.45 -5.00
C PHE A 207 0.49 -4.08 -6.35
N ALA A 208 1.37 -4.90 -6.93
CA ALA A 208 1.09 -5.64 -8.16
C ALA A 208 -0.11 -6.60 -8.02
N HIS A 209 -0.22 -7.29 -6.88
CA HIS A 209 -1.37 -8.16 -6.57
C HIS A 209 -2.69 -7.39 -6.56
N ASN A 210 -2.77 -6.26 -5.87
CA ASN A 210 -4.00 -5.48 -5.81
C ASN A 210 -4.36 -4.87 -7.17
N MET A 211 -3.35 -4.56 -7.99
CA MET A 211 -3.58 -4.17 -9.39
C MET A 211 -4.16 -5.32 -10.22
N MET A 212 -3.60 -6.54 -10.11
CA MET A 212 -4.16 -7.72 -10.77
C MET A 212 -5.58 -8.01 -10.33
N LEU A 213 -5.88 -7.91 -9.02
CA LEU A 213 -7.23 -8.11 -8.48
C LEU A 213 -8.25 -7.14 -9.10
N HIS A 214 -7.86 -5.89 -9.37
CA HIS A 214 -8.73 -4.96 -10.10
C HIS A 214 -9.01 -5.43 -11.54
N TYR A 215 -8.00 -5.91 -12.27
CA TYR A 215 -8.21 -6.46 -13.61
C TYR A 215 -9.07 -7.72 -13.58
N PHE A 216 -8.85 -8.63 -12.62
CA PHE A 216 -9.68 -9.83 -12.45
C PHE A 216 -11.12 -9.51 -12.01
N GLU A 217 -11.36 -8.42 -11.29
CA GLU A 217 -12.71 -7.96 -10.97
C GLU A 217 -13.44 -7.37 -12.19
N THR A 218 -12.72 -6.66 -13.07
CA THR A 218 -13.34 -5.74 -14.04
C THR A 218 -13.23 -6.16 -15.50
N VAL A 219 -12.36 -7.12 -15.81
CA VAL A 219 -12.10 -7.60 -17.17
C VAL A 219 -12.43 -9.09 -17.27
N LYS A 220 -13.18 -9.47 -18.30
CA LYS A 220 -13.47 -10.89 -18.57
C LYS A 220 -12.19 -11.67 -18.84
N GLU A 221 -12.11 -12.89 -18.30
CA GLU A 221 -10.91 -13.73 -18.27
C GLU A 221 -10.35 -14.00 -19.66
N GLY A 222 -11.23 -14.28 -20.64
CA GLY A 222 -10.82 -14.51 -22.02
C GLY A 222 -10.11 -13.31 -22.66
N LYS A 223 -10.44 -12.08 -22.26
CA LYS A 223 -9.74 -10.86 -22.74
C LYS A 223 -8.36 -10.71 -22.13
N LEU A 224 -8.15 -11.27 -20.93
CA LEU A 224 -6.82 -11.36 -20.30
C LEU A 224 -5.97 -12.47 -20.91
N GLY A 225 -6.52 -13.29 -21.83
CA GLY A 225 -5.82 -14.45 -22.39
C GLY A 225 -5.75 -15.64 -21.42
N MET A 226 -6.70 -15.69 -20.47
CA MET A 226 -6.80 -16.69 -19.42
C MET A 226 -8.19 -17.35 -19.41
N THR A 227 -8.26 -18.57 -18.90
CA THR A 227 -9.51 -19.25 -18.54
C THR A 227 -9.97 -18.81 -17.15
N LYS A 228 -11.24 -19.05 -16.83
CA LYS A 228 -11.77 -18.81 -15.48
C LYS A 228 -10.96 -19.52 -14.40
N LEU A 229 -10.63 -20.80 -14.59
CA LEU A 229 -9.88 -21.58 -13.61
C LEU A 229 -8.46 -21.02 -13.38
N GLU A 230 -7.81 -20.53 -14.42
CA GLU A 230 -6.50 -19.89 -14.30
C GLU A 230 -6.58 -18.58 -13.52
N VAL A 231 -7.62 -17.76 -13.75
CA VAL A 231 -7.86 -16.56 -12.94
C VAL A 231 -8.14 -16.94 -11.48
N ASP A 232 -9.00 -17.92 -11.24
CA ASP A 232 -9.31 -18.38 -9.88
C ASP A 232 -8.04 -18.83 -9.12
N ARG A 233 -7.17 -19.61 -9.78
CA ARG A 233 -5.87 -20.04 -9.22
C ARG A 233 -4.89 -18.90 -9.04
N ALA A 234 -4.85 -17.93 -9.96
CA ALA A 234 -4.02 -16.74 -9.81
C ALA A 234 -4.45 -15.92 -8.57
N VAL A 235 -5.76 -15.76 -8.35
CA VAL A 235 -6.29 -15.13 -7.15
C VAL A 235 -5.94 -15.97 -5.90
N SER A 236 -6.03 -17.29 -5.95
CA SER A 236 -5.58 -18.15 -4.84
C SER A 236 -4.10 -17.96 -4.50
N SER A 237 -3.25 -17.79 -5.52
CA SER A 237 -1.82 -17.47 -5.34
C SER A 237 -1.58 -16.12 -4.69
N ILE A 238 -2.36 -15.11 -5.06
CA ILE A 238 -2.33 -13.80 -4.40
C ILE A 238 -2.70 -13.90 -2.91
N TYR A 239 -3.71 -14.70 -2.57
CA TYR A 239 -4.14 -14.86 -1.18
C TYR A 239 -3.24 -15.79 -0.38
N GLU A 240 -2.62 -16.80 -0.99
CA GLU A 240 -1.63 -17.63 -0.32
C GLU A 240 -0.37 -16.85 0.06
N TYR A 241 0.08 -15.92 -0.79
CA TYR A 241 1.16 -15.00 -0.44
C TYR A 241 0.88 -14.18 0.83
N ARG A 242 -0.40 -13.94 1.15
CA ARG A 242 -0.82 -13.16 2.33
C ARG A 242 -0.87 -13.99 3.61
N ILE A 243 -0.67 -15.31 3.51
CA ILE A 243 -0.65 -16.20 4.68
C ILE A 243 0.66 -15.99 5.43
N GLU A 244 0.56 -15.73 6.72
CA GLU A 244 1.73 -15.62 7.58
C GLU A 244 2.54 -16.93 7.59
N ALA A 245 3.86 -16.83 7.65
CA ALA A 245 4.75 -18.00 7.62
C ALA A 245 4.46 -19.02 8.75
N THR A 246 3.90 -18.56 9.87
CA THR A 246 3.51 -19.39 11.02
C THR A 246 2.16 -20.08 10.84
N ASN A 247 1.32 -19.65 9.88
CA ASN A 247 -0.04 -20.13 9.73
C ASN A 247 -0.14 -21.31 8.74
N ILE A 248 0.41 -22.46 9.13
CA ILE A 248 0.42 -23.66 8.32
C ILE A 248 -0.99 -24.22 8.03
N PHE A 249 -1.93 -24.03 8.96
CA PHE A 249 -3.31 -24.50 8.79
C PHE A 249 -4.01 -23.77 7.64
N GLU A 250 -3.81 -22.46 7.55
CA GLU A 250 -4.33 -21.66 6.44
C GLU A 250 -3.69 -22.06 5.11
N SER A 251 -2.37 -22.30 5.10
CA SER A 251 -1.67 -22.79 3.90
C SER A 251 -2.21 -24.17 3.46
N ASN A 252 -2.48 -25.07 4.41
CA ASN A 252 -3.10 -26.36 4.12
C ASN A 252 -4.51 -26.20 3.52
N ARG A 253 -5.30 -25.26 4.05
CA ARG A 253 -6.65 -24.94 3.52
C ARG A 253 -6.59 -24.36 2.11
N ALA A 254 -5.62 -23.49 1.83
CA ALA A 254 -5.37 -22.94 0.50
C ALA A 254 -5.03 -24.05 -0.50
N ASN A 255 -4.12 -24.96 -0.12
CA ASN A 255 -3.75 -26.11 -0.94
C ASN A 255 -4.94 -27.03 -1.25
N ALA A 256 -5.74 -27.37 -0.24
CA ALA A 256 -6.90 -28.26 -0.41
C ALA A 256 -7.99 -27.66 -1.32
N ASN A 257 -8.12 -26.33 -1.32
CA ASN A 257 -9.18 -25.60 -2.04
C ASN A 257 -8.62 -24.70 -3.15
N TRP A 258 -7.50 -25.07 -3.74
CA TRP A 258 -6.73 -24.15 -4.59
C TRP A 258 -7.50 -23.49 -5.73
N ALA A 259 -8.45 -24.21 -6.32
CA ALA A 259 -9.28 -23.70 -7.41
C ALA A 259 -10.31 -22.63 -6.99
N SER A 260 -10.59 -22.44 -5.70
CA SER A 260 -11.62 -21.50 -5.22
C SER A 260 -11.20 -20.68 -4.01
N TYR A 261 -10.10 -21.03 -3.35
CA TYR A 261 -9.59 -20.42 -2.12
C TYR A 261 -9.50 -18.89 -2.23
N GLY A 262 -8.78 -18.39 -3.24
CA GLY A 262 -8.60 -16.96 -3.42
C GLY A 262 -9.90 -16.25 -3.76
N MET A 263 -10.72 -16.82 -4.65
CA MET A 263 -11.98 -16.20 -5.05
C MET A 263 -12.97 -16.08 -3.90
N ASN A 264 -13.04 -17.08 -3.02
CA ASN A 264 -13.87 -17.01 -1.81
C ASN A 264 -13.44 -15.83 -0.91
N ASN A 265 -12.12 -15.68 -0.70
CA ASN A 265 -11.58 -14.56 0.06
C ASN A 265 -11.80 -13.21 -0.66
N PHE A 266 -11.65 -13.16 -1.98
CA PHE A 266 -11.84 -11.94 -2.76
C PHE A 266 -13.29 -11.47 -2.78
N TYR A 267 -14.25 -12.39 -2.92
CA TYR A 267 -15.66 -12.04 -2.84
C TYR A 267 -16.08 -11.57 -1.44
N ASN A 268 -15.44 -12.07 -0.38
CA ASN A 268 -15.65 -11.51 0.96
C ASN A 268 -15.24 -10.03 1.01
N VAL A 269 -14.09 -9.68 0.42
CA VAL A 269 -13.64 -8.29 0.31
C VAL A 269 -14.62 -7.46 -0.52
N ILE A 270 -15.06 -7.95 -1.69
CA ILE A 270 -16.02 -7.24 -2.54
C ILE A 270 -17.34 -6.98 -1.79
N ARG A 271 -17.87 -7.99 -1.08
CA ARG A 271 -19.11 -7.86 -0.29
C ARG A 271 -18.98 -6.83 0.83
N ALA A 272 -17.87 -6.87 1.59
CA ALA A 272 -17.60 -5.87 2.62
C ALA A 272 -17.54 -4.45 2.04
N GLY A 273 -16.96 -4.30 0.85
CA GLY A 273 -16.85 -3.02 0.15
C GLY A 273 -18.21 -2.51 -0.31
N ASN A 274 -19.05 -3.39 -0.86
CA ASN A 274 -20.42 -3.05 -1.24
C ASN A 274 -21.28 -2.66 -0.02
N SER A 275 -21.15 -3.39 1.09
CA SER A 275 -21.82 -3.02 2.35
C SER A 275 -21.41 -1.62 2.83
N THR A 276 -20.13 -1.28 2.72
CA THR A 276 -19.63 0.06 3.05
C THR A 276 -20.20 1.14 2.13
N VAL A 277 -20.22 0.90 0.81
CA VAL A 277 -20.82 1.83 -0.16
C VAL A 277 -22.31 2.07 0.14
N ASN A 278 -23.05 1.01 0.47
CA ASN A 278 -24.46 1.13 0.84
C ASN A 278 -24.64 1.95 2.12
N ALA A 279 -23.83 1.69 3.15
CA ALA A 279 -23.85 2.45 4.41
C ALA A 279 -23.44 3.93 4.25
N TRP A 280 -22.62 4.25 3.24
CA TRP A 280 -22.26 5.62 2.89
C TRP A 280 -23.38 6.33 2.13
N GLY A 281 -24.19 5.60 1.36
CA GLY A 281 -25.32 6.14 0.61
C GLY A 281 -26.60 6.30 1.41
N ASP A 282 -26.67 5.72 2.61
CA ASP A 282 -27.80 5.85 3.52
C ASP A 282 -27.85 7.27 4.13
N PRO A 283 -28.90 8.07 3.87
CA PRO A 283 -29.04 9.41 4.44
C PRO A 283 -29.12 9.43 5.97
N LEU A 284 -29.50 8.30 6.59
CA LEU A 284 -29.60 8.16 8.04
C LEU A 284 -28.26 7.76 8.69
N SER A 285 -27.23 7.49 7.88
CA SER A 285 -25.89 7.19 8.35
C SER A 285 -25.19 8.45 8.85
N ALA A 286 -24.55 8.37 10.03
CA ALA A 286 -23.65 9.40 10.52
C ALA A 286 -22.43 9.66 9.60
N ARG A 287 -22.27 8.86 8.53
CA ARG A 287 -21.23 8.97 7.51
C ARG A 287 -21.82 9.08 6.10
N ALA A 288 -23.00 9.66 5.96
CA ALA A 288 -23.62 9.89 4.67
C ALA A 288 -22.68 10.73 3.79
N PHE A 289 -22.30 10.17 2.64
CA PHE A 289 -21.58 10.89 1.61
C PHE A 289 -22.50 11.09 0.40
N SER A 290 -22.23 12.10 -0.41
CA SER A 290 -22.94 12.32 -1.68
C SER A 290 -22.07 11.91 -2.87
N GLY A 291 -22.67 11.73 -4.05
CA GLY A 291 -21.92 11.48 -5.29
C GLY A 291 -21.08 10.20 -5.28
N ILE A 292 -21.53 9.15 -4.60
CA ILE A 292 -20.76 7.92 -4.39
C ILE A 292 -20.63 7.15 -5.72
N LYS A 293 -19.40 6.92 -6.14
CA LYS A 293 -19.04 6.09 -7.30
C LYS A 293 -18.00 5.07 -6.88
N LYS A 294 -18.39 3.80 -6.77
CA LYS A 294 -17.44 2.70 -6.57
C LYS A 294 -16.46 2.66 -7.74
N LEU A 295 -15.16 2.65 -7.45
CA LEU A 295 -14.11 2.60 -8.45
C LEU A 295 -13.69 1.15 -8.69
N ASN A 296 -13.41 0.40 -7.63
CA ASN A 296 -13.04 -1.02 -7.64
C ASN A 296 -13.37 -1.67 -6.28
N PHE A 297 -12.87 -2.89 -6.03
CA PHE A 297 -13.07 -3.62 -4.78
C PHE A 297 -12.63 -2.89 -3.51
N ALA A 298 -11.71 -1.92 -3.59
CA ALA A 298 -11.09 -1.27 -2.45
C ALA A 298 -11.42 0.23 -2.31
N PHE A 299 -11.86 0.91 -3.38
CA PHE A 299 -12.01 2.37 -3.38
C PHE A 299 -13.35 2.85 -3.95
N ALA A 300 -13.82 3.98 -3.44
CA ALA A 300 -14.92 4.74 -4.01
C ALA A 300 -14.58 6.25 -4.03
N SER A 301 -15.05 6.92 -5.08
CA SER A 301 -15.08 8.38 -5.16
C SER A 301 -16.36 8.88 -4.50
N VAL A 302 -16.27 9.94 -3.70
CA VAL A 302 -17.41 10.58 -3.04
C VAL A 302 -17.24 12.10 -3.05
N THR A 303 -18.32 12.82 -2.78
CA THR A 303 -18.30 14.23 -2.42
C THR A 303 -18.43 14.36 -0.91
N HIS A 304 -17.43 14.96 -0.28
CA HIS A 304 -17.36 15.17 1.17
C HIS A 304 -16.75 16.54 1.46
N GLU A 305 -17.41 17.33 2.32
CA GLU A 305 -17.01 18.70 2.64
C GLU A 305 -16.88 19.59 1.40
N GLY A 306 -17.82 19.46 0.45
CA GLY A 306 -17.83 20.26 -0.78
C GLY A 306 -16.78 19.87 -1.83
N ALA A 307 -15.91 18.91 -1.54
CA ALA A 307 -14.86 18.46 -2.45
C ALA A 307 -15.03 16.99 -2.86
N ARG A 308 -14.63 16.67 -4.08
CA ARG A 308 -14.50 15.28 -4.53
C ARG A 308 -13.27 14.66 -3.86
N LYS A 309 -13.43 13.47 -3.29
CA LYS A 309 -12.38 12.70 -2.60
C LYS A 309 -12.50 11.22 -2.97
N ILE A 310 -11.40 10.49 -2.87
CA ILE A 310 -11.37 9.02 -3.00
C ILE A 310 -11.07 8.46 -1.62
N TYR A 311 -11.94 7.58 -1.14
CA TYR A 311 -11.77 6.90 0.14
C TYR A 311 -11.61 5.40 -0.04
N HIS A 312 -10.88 4.79 0.89
CA HIS A 312 -10.77 3.36 1.02
C HIS A 312 -12.05 2.78 1.65
N LEU A 313 -12.53 1.66 1.12
CA LEU A 313 -13.75 0.99 1.60
C LEU A 313 -13.50 0.17 2.87
N HIS A 314 -12.32 -0.45 2.98
CA HIS A 314 -12.00 -1.38 4.09
C HIS A 314 -11.13 -0.80 5.20
N HIS A 315 -10.40 0.29 4.94
CA HIS A 315 -9.38 0.78 5.85
C HIS A 315 -9.82 2.10 6.46
N LYS A 316 -9.47 2.24 7.74
CA LYS A 316 -9.74 3.43 8.52
C LYS A 316 -8.58 4.40 8.40
N ALA A 317 -8.80 5.66 8.76
CA ALA A 317 -7.76 6.70 8.71
C ALA A 317 -6.53 6.33 9.53
N HIS A 318 -6.72 5.63 10.65
CA HIS A 318 -5.70 4.98 11.48
C HIS A 318 -6.35 3.85 12.27
N MET A 319 -5.57 3.04 13.01
CA MET A 319 -6.04 1.87 13.76
C MET A 319 -7.09 2.18 14.84
N PHE A 320 -7.17 3.44 15.24
CA PHE A 320 -8.09 3.96 16.25
C PHE A 320 -9.28 4.74 15.65
N SER A 321 -9.29 4.98 14.33
CA SER A 321 -10.33 5.82 13.72
C SER A 321 -11.56 5.04 13.29
N GLY A 322 -12.74 5.64 13.46
CA GLY A 322 -13.93 5.22 12.72
C GLY A 322 -13.97 5.72 11.27
N LYS A 323 -13.22 6.78 10.94
CA LYS A 323 -13.26 7.47 9.64
C LYS A 323 -12.56 6.64 8.55
N PRO A 324 -13.01 6.69 7.29
CA PRO A 324 -12.34 5.99 6.21
C PRO A 324 -10.98 6.62 5.85
N SER A 325 -10.03 5.80 5.40
CA SER A 325 -8.73 6.26 4.93
C SER A 325 -8.87 7.03 3.60
N LEU A 326 -8.25 8.22 3.53
CA LEU A 326 -8.25 9.09 2.36
C LEU A 326 -7.18 8.65 1.36
N ALA A 327 -7.62 8.18 0.19
CA ALA A 327 -6.76 7.80 -0.92
C ALA A 327 -6.33 9.00 -1.78
N TYR A 328 -7.24 9.96 -2.00
CA TYR A 328 -6.94 11.15 -2.79
C TYR A 328 -7.93 12.27 -2.50
N ASP A 329 -7.45 13.51 -2.51
CA ASP A 329 -8.28 14.73 -2.38
C ASP A 329 -8.07 15.60 -3.62
N TYR A 330 -9.13 15.79 -4.41
CA TYR A 330 -9.02 16.57 -5.66
C TYR A 330 -8.80 18.06 -5.39
N SER A 331 -9.21 18.57 -4.23
CA SER A 331 -9.00 19.97 -3.84
C SER A 331 -7.59 20.20 -3.27
N LYS A 332 -6.99 19.16 -2.67
CA LYS A 332 -5.64 19.18 -2.11
C LYS A 332 -4.79 17.99 -2.63
N PRO A 333 -4.39 17.97 -3.92
CA PRO A 333 -3.72 16.82 -4.55
C PRO A 333 -2.43 16.33 -3.86
N LYS A 334 -1.72 17.22 -3.16
CA LYS A 334 -0.45 16.90 -2.48
C LYS A 334 -0.64 16.34 -1.07
N ARG A 335 -1.85 16.38 -0.51
CA ARG A 335 -2.14 16.08 0.90
C ARG A 335 -1.67 14.68 1.32
N VAL A 336 -2.02 13.65 0.57
CA VAL A 336 -1.66 12.24 0.89
C VAL A 336 -0.16 12.03 0.79
N LYS A 337 0.51 12.66 -0.20
CA LYS A 337 1.97 12.61 -0.33
C LYS A 337 2.66 13.28 0.86
N GLN A 338 2.19 14.47 1.24
CA GLN A 338 2.72 15.21 2.40
C GLN A 338 2.55 14.42 3.69
N LEU A 339 1.37 13.83 3.92
CA LEU A 339 1.11 12.94 5.05
C LEU A 339 2.13 11.81 5.13
N ARG A 340 2.34 11.08 4.03
CA ARG A 340 3.29 9.96 3.99
C ARG A 340 4.73 10.39 4.24
N SER A 341 5.12 11.54 3.71
CA SER A 341 6.42 12.13 3.98
C SER A 341 6.59 12.40 5.48
N LEU A 342 5.60 13.05 6.10
CA LEU A 342 5.62 13.34 7.53
C LEU A 342 5.65 12.07 8.38
N LEU A 343 4.88 11.04 8.04
CA LEU A 343 4.87 9.77 8.77
C LEU A 343 6.21 9.04 8.67
N ASN A 344 6.85 9.04 7.49
CA ASN A 344 8.18 8.48 7.33
C ASN A 344 9.21 9.22 8.20
N ILE A 345 9.16 10.55 8.20
CA ILE A 345 10.07 11.40 8.98
C ILE A 345 9.84 11.20 10.48
N GLY A 346 8.59 11.21 10.94
CA GLY A 346 8.26 10.94 12.33
C GLY A 346 8.71 9.55 12.78
N GLY A 347 8.64 8.55 11.91
CA GLY A 347 9.17 7.22 12.19
C GLY A 347 10.67 7.19 12.43
N VAL A 348 11.45 7.92 11.63
CA VAL A 348 12.88 8.07 11.88
C VAL A 348 13.15 8.92 13.13
N ALA A 349 12.40 10.03 13.30
CA ALA A 349 12.55 10.95 14.42
C ALA A 349 12.26 10.30 15.78
N LEU A 350 11.26 9.41 15.85
CA LEU A 350 10.95 8.60 17.04
C LEU A 350 12.16 7.76 17.48
N GLY A 351 13.01 7.33 16.54
CA GLY A 351 14.26 6.62 16.84
C GLY A 351 15.24 7.43 17.69
N PHE A 352 15.20 8.75 17.60
CA PHE A 352 16.07 9.67 18.36
C PHE A 352 15.52 10.04 19.73
N LEU A 353 14.23 9.81 20.00
CA LEU A 353 13.64 10.14 21.29
C LEU A 353 14.10 9.15 22.38
N LYS A 354 14.28 9.66 23.60
CA LYS A 354 14.50 8.84 24.81
C LYS A 354 13.17 8.35 25.40
N LEU A 355 12.33 7.73 24.56
CA LEU A 355 11.08 7.11 24.99
C LEU A 355 11.27 5.61 25.26
N PRO A 356 10.52 5.03 26.22
CA PRO A 356 10.42 3.59 26.36
C PRO A 356 10.01 2.88 25.05
N ASP A 357 10.56 1.69 24.82
CA ASP A 357 10.35 0.95 23.56
C ASP A 357 8.87 0.62 23.29
N PHE A 358 8.06 0.43 24.32
CA PHE A 358 6.63 0.17 24.15
C PHE A 358 5.90 1.38 23.54
N ILE A 359 6.28 2.61 23.90
CA ILE A 359 5.71 3.84 23.35
C ILE A 359 6.12 4.00 21.89
N LYS A 360 7.41 3.78 21.59
CA LYS A 360 7.93 3.81 20.21
C LYS A 360 7.24 2.77 19.33
N THR A 361 7.01 1.58 19.86
CA THR A 361 6.31 0.50 19.15
C THR A 361 4.85 0.85 18.87
N ASN A 362 4.15 1.47 19.82
CA ASN A 362 2.76 1.90 19.61
C ASN A 362 2.66 3.05 18.60
N ALA A 363 3.55 4.05 18.69
CA ALA A 363 3.63 5.12 17.71
C ALA A 363 3.97 4.58 16.30
N ASP A 364 4.90 3.62 16.19
CA ASP A 364 5.22 2.94 14.92
C ASP A 364 4.01 2.20 14.34
N LYS A 365 3.30 1.42 15.15
CA LYS A 365 2.05 0.75 14.73
C LYS A 365 0.99 1.75 14.28
N PHE A 366 0.82 2.84 15.02
CA PHE A 366 -0.10 3.91 14.68
C PHE A 366 0.23 4.53 13.31
N MET A 367 1.49 4.96 13.09
CA MET A 367 1.90 5.52 11.80
C MET A 367 1.73 4.52 10.66
N LYS A 368 2.14 3.26 10.85
CA LYS A 368 1.98 2.20 9.83
C LYS A 368 0.51 1.95 9.49
N SER A 369 -0.39 2.06 10.47
CA SER A 369 -1.83 1.88 10.27
C SER A 369 -2.45 2.90 9.31
N ILE A 370 -1.85 4.10 9.22
CA ILE A 370 -2.36 5.18 8.38
C ILE A 370 -2.08 4.91 6.90
N TYR A 371 -0.86 4.47 6.55
CA TYR A 371 -0.43 4.49 5.14
C TYR A 371 -0.07 3.12 4.55
N VAL A 372 0.40 2.14 5.33
CA VAL A 372 1.01 0.92 4.75
C VAL A 372 -0.02 0.12 3.94
N GLN A 373 -1.18 -0.15 4.53
CA GLN A 373 -2.23 -0.90 3.83
C GLN A 373 -2.82 -0.12 2.66
N GLN A 374 -2.91 1.20 2.79
CA GLN A 374 -3.38 2.08 1.72
C GLN A 374 -2.44 2.06 0.51
N VAL A 375 -1.12 2.16 0.71
CA VAL A 375 -0.11 2.07 -0.37
C VAL A 375 -0.21 0.71 -1.07
N ARG A 376 -0.40 -0.38 -0.31
CA ARG A 376 -0.54 -1.72 -0.87
C ARG A 376 -1.78 -1.84 -1.75
N THR A 377 -2.93 -1.31 -1.33
CA THR A 377 -4.19 -1.42 -2.08
C THR A 377 -4.28 -0.44 -3.25
N GLU A 378 -3.52 0.67 -3.24
CA GLU A 378 -3.45 1.64 -4.34
C GLU A 378 -3.06 1.04 -5.70
N GLY A 379 -2.45 -0.15 -5.72
CA GLY A 379 -2.29 -0.92 -6.96
C GLY A 379 -3.59 -1.12 -7.72
N GLY A 380 -4.69 -1.41 -7.02
CA GLY A 380 -6.01 -1.49 -7.61
C GLY A 380 -6.52 -0.15 -8.14
N LEU A 381 -6.21 0.95 -7.44
CA LEU A 381 -6.62 2.31 -7.86
C LEU A 381 -5.86 2.77 -9.11
N ILE A 382 -4.57 2.44 -9.22
CA ILE A 382 -3.79 2.64 -10.45
C ILE A 382 -4.36 1.79 -11.58
N GLY A 383 -4.62 0.50 -11.34
CA GLY A 383 -5.26 -0.36 -12.33
C GLY A 383 -6.61 0.19 -12.81
N TYR A 384 -7.38 0.83 -11.92
CA TYR A 384 -8.62 1.52 -12.29
C TYR A 384 -8.39 2.65 -13.28
N PHE A 385 -7.48 3.57 -12.97
CA PHE A 385 -7.24 4.73 -13.83
C PHE A 385 -6.60 4.33 -15.16
N GLU A 386 -5.73 3.31 -15.17
CA GLU A 386 -5.21 2.72 -16.40
C GLU A 386 -6.34 2.13 -17.26
N SER A 387 -7.22 1.32 -16.66
CA SER A 387 -8.28 0.65 -17.43
C SER A 387 -9.39 1.59 -17.89
N THR A 388 -9.49 2.82 -17.33
CA THR A 388 -10.34 3.90 -17.84
C THR A 388 -9.64 4.88 -18.79
N GLY A 389 -8.32 4.76 -19.01
CA GLY A 389 -7.55 5.70 -19.83
C GLY A 389 -7.27 7.06 -19.16
N ASP A 390 -7.39 7.16 -17.84
CA ASP A 390 -7.09 8.39 -17.08
C ASP A 390 -5.62 8.41 -16.65
N THR A 391 -4.74 8.58 -17.62
CA THR A 391 -3.28 8.56 -17.40
C THR A 391 -2.81 9.68 -16.46
N ALA A 392 -3.51 10.82 -16.44
CA ALA A 392 -3.17 11.94 -15.56
C ALA A 392 -3.40 11.59 -14.09
N MET A 393 -4.57 11.02 -13.76
CA MET A 393 -4.84 10.55 -12.40
C MET A 393 -3.98 9.36 -12.01
N MET A 394 -3.71 8.45 -12.95
CA MET A 394 -2.77 7.34 -12.75
C MET A 394 -1.41 7.87 -12.27
N LYS A 395 -0.78 8.79 -13.02
CA LYS A 395 0.51 9.40 -12.65
C LYS A 395 0.45 10.16 -11.33
N THR A 396 -0.65 10.87 -11.08
CA THR A 396 -0.82 11.66 -9.86
C THR A 396 -0.90 10.79 -8.61
N VAL A 397 -1.68 9.71 -8.64
CA VAL A 397 -1.73 8.73 -7.55
C VAL A 397 -0.42 7.96 -7.45
N PHE A 398 0.24 7.71 -8.59
CA PHE A 398 1.54 7.06 -8.59
C PHE A 398 2.61 7.87 -7.85
N ALA A 399 2.65 9.17 -8.07
CA ALA A 399 3.60 10.08 -7.45
C ALA A 399 3.43 10.29 -5.93
N GLN A 400 2.35 9.76 -5.33
CA GLN A 400 2.07 9.84 -3.89
C GLN A 400 2.75 8.72 -3.09
N ARG A 401 3.35 7.75 -3.75
CA ARG A 401 4.02 6.63 -3.09
C ARG A 401 5.37 7.07 -2.52
N SER A 402 5.71 6.53 -1.35
CA SER A 402 7.02 6.73 -0.72
C SER A 402 8.00 5.57 -0.99
N ASN A 403 7.55 4.54 -1.71
CA ASN A 403 8.31 3.33 -1.98
C ASN A 403 9.07 3.45 -3.31
N LEU A 404 10.40 3.55 -3.21
CA LEU A 404 11.31 3.69 -4.36
C LEU A 404 11.40 2.45 -5.26
N TYR A 405 10.99 1.29 -4.77
CA TYR A 405 11.15 0.02 -5.49
C TYR A 405 9.95 -0.36 -6.36
N ILE A 406 8.88 0.44 -6.33
CA ILE A 406 7.73 0.26 -7.20
C ILE A 406 7.96 1.05 -8.50
N ILE A 407 8.23 0.32 -9.58
CA ILE A 407 8.52 0.88 -10.91
C ILE A 407 7.22 1.19 -11.66
N GLU A 408 7.19 2.31 -12.39
CA GLU A 408 6.08 2.73 -13.25
C GLU A 408 5.90 1.87 -14.49
#